data_AF-A0A958CM11-F1
#
_entry.id   AF-A0A958CM11-F1
#
_cell.length_a   1.000
_cell.length_b   1.000
_cell.length_c   1.000
_cell.angle_alpha   90.00
_cell.angle_beta   90.00
_cell.angle_gamma   90.00
#
_symmetry.space_group_name_H-M   'P 1'
#
loop_
_entity.id
_entity.type
_entity.pdbx_description
1 polymer ?
#
loop_
_entity_poly.entity_id
_entity_poly.type
_entity_poly.pdbx_seq_one_letter_code
_entity_poly.pdbx_strand_id
1 'polypeptide(L)'
;AFIMKENLAESIALCSRYGKLFHTHWNDNWKLFDDDLIVGTVNLWETLEALFWLDEWGYDGWFGLDLFPYREDPAQVVNETIRNLKFGYELLDRVPRDELRACMHSYDAIRISQLMRQMLGGS
;
A
#
# COMPACT_ATOMS: atom_id res chain seq x y z
N ALA A 1 -2.00 8.81 3.06
CA ALA A 1 -2.56 9.00 4.40
C ALA A 1 -3.72 8.05 4.68
N PHE A 2 -3.73 7.38 5.85
CA PHE A 2 -4.79 6.45 6.29
C PHE A 2 -5.71 7.06 7.37
N ILE A 3 -6.18 8.29 7.16
CA ILE A 3 -7.00 9.02 8.14
C ILE A 3 -8.51 8.75 7.95
N MET A 4 -9.32 9.17 8.94
CA MET A 4 -10.79 9.15 8.88
C MET A 4 -11.45 7.79 8.66
N LYS A 5 -10.72 6.68 8.88
CA LYS A 5 -11.21 5.30 8.70
C LYS A 5 -11.65 4.98 7.26
N GLU A 6 -11.17 5.74 6.28
CA GLU A 6 -11.34 5.37 4.87
C GLU A 6 -10.53 4.12 4.54
N ASN A 7 -11.00 3.34 3.56
CA ASN A 7 -10.19 2.29 2.96
C ASN A 7 -9.51 2.88 1.71
N LEU A 8 -8.19 3.05 1.76
CA LEU A 8 -7.42 3.62 0.65
C LEU A 8 -7.54 2.80 -0.63
N ALA A 9 -7.54 1.47 -0.54
CA ALA A 9 -7.71 0.58 -1.67
C ALA A 9 -9.08 0.73 -2.33
N GLU A 10 -10.15 0.91 -1.54
CA GLU A 10 -11.48 1.22 -2.07
C GLU A 10 -11.48 2.55 -2.84
N SER A 11 -10.89 3.61 -2.26
CA SER A 11 -10.77 4.91 -2.91
C SER A 11 -9.99 4.84 -4.24
N ILE A 12 -8.89 4.07 -4.27
CA ILE A 12 -8.14 3.78 -5.50
C ILE A 12 -9.03 3.10 -6.52
N ALA A 13 -9.68 1.99 -6.15
CA ALA A 13 -10.52 1.22 -7.07
C ALA A 13 -11.69 2.06 -7.61
N LEU A 14 -12.30 2.89 -6.78
CA LEU A 14 -13.39 3.79 -7.17
C LEU A 14 -12.91 4.85 -8.18
N CYS A 15 -11.79 5.53 -7.89
CA CYS A 15 -11.22 6.53 -8.78
C CYS A 15 -10.75 5.92 -10.10
N SER A 16 -10.11 4.75 -10.08
CA SER A 16 -9.66 4.01 -11.27
C SER A 16 -10.84 3.60 -12.14
N ARG A 17 -11.92 3.07 -11.55
CA ARG A 17 -13.14 2.67 -12.27
C ARG A 17 -13.73 3.79 -13.13
N TYR A 18 -13.62 5.04 -12.69
CA TYR A 18 -14.15 6.21 -13.41
C TYR A 18 -13.08 6.97 -14.21
N GLY A 19 -11.84 6.48 -14.28
CA GLY A 19 -10.73 7.16 -14.95
C GLY A 19 -10.41 8.53 -14.31
N LYS A 20 -10.57 8.64 -12.99
CA LYS A 20 -10.35 9.87 -12.20
C LYS A 20 -9.16 9.77 -11.25
N LEU A 21 -8.43 8.67 -11.26
CA LEU A 21 -7.17 8.54 -10.54
C LEU A 21 -6.04 9.19 -11.34
N PHE A 22 -5.77 10.48 -11.09
CA PHE A 22 -4.75 11.24 -11.83
C PHE A 22 -3.37 11.21 -11.18
N HIS A 23 -3.32 11.12 -9.86
CA HIS A 23 -2.07 11.14 -9.08
C HIS A 23 -2.29 10.52 -7.70
N THR A 24 -1.21 10.10 -7.04
CA THR A 24 -1.22 9.52 -5.69
C THR A 24 -0.15 10.17 -4.83
N HIS A 25 -0.48 10.49 -3.58
CA HIS A 25 0.46 10.94 -2.54
C HIS A 25 0.67 9.84 -1.50
N TRP A 26 1.92 9.58 -1.15
CA TRP A 26 2.32 8.48 -0.29
C TRP A 26 3.03 8.96 0.97
N ASN A 27 2.48 8.52 2.10
CA ASN A 27 2.99 8.67 3.44
C ASN A 27 2.38 7.59 4.34
N ASP A 28 2.78 7.55 5.60
CA ASP A 28 2.16 6.74 6.63
C ASP A 28 1.75 7.59 7.85
N ASN A 29 0.85 7.07 8.68
CA ASN A 29 0.37 7.77 9.87
C ASN A 29 -0.31 6.86 10.89
N TRP A 30 -0.62 7.39 12.07
CA TRP A 30 -1.32 6.64 13.12
C TRP A 30 -2.85 6.65 13.00
N LYS A 31 -3.40 6.95 11.80
CA LYS A 31 -4.83 7.07 11.49
C LYS A 31 -5.60 8.15 12.25
N LEU A 32 -4.90 8.95 13.06
CA LEU A 32 -5.47 10.04 13.87
C LEU A 32 -5.22 11.40 13.24
N PHE A 33 -4.06 11.56 12.60
CA PHE A 33 -3.61 12.79 11.98
C PHE A 33 -2.80 12.45 10.72
N ASP A 34 -2.54 13.44 9.88
CA ASP A 34 -1.64 13.29 8.74
C ASP A 34 -0.20 13.52 9.22
N ASP A 35 0.40 12.46 9.77
CA ASP A 35 1.71 12.53 10.41
C ASP A 35 2.89 12.58 9.42
N ASP A 36 2.63 12.29 8.13
CA ASP A 36 3.60 12.33 7.03
C ASP A 36 4.86 11.45 7.23
N LEU A 37 4.67 10.25 7.79
CA LEU A 37 5.73 9.30 8.08
C LEU A 37 6.19 8.52 6.84
N ILE A 38 7.33 7.83 6.96
CA ILE A 38 7.82 6.89 5.94
C ILE A 38 6.75 5.81 5.68
N VAL A 39 6.41 5.61 4.41
CA VAL A 39 5.39 4.66 3.95
C VAL A 39 5.64 3.24 4.45
N GLY A 40 4.60 2.55 4.89
CA GLY A 40 4.62 1.13 5.24
C GLY A 40 5.28 0.80 6.57
N THR A 41 5.58 1.82 7.40
CA THR A 41 6.17 1.63 8.73
C THR A 41 5.13 1.41 9.83
N VAL A 42 3.89 1.86 9.61
CA VAL A 42 2.76 1.72 10.54
C VAL A 42 1.66 0.85 9.93
N ASN A 43 1.26 1.13 8.69
CA ASN A 43 0.13 0.48 8.03
C ASN A 43 0.57 -0.36 6.83
N LEU A 44 1.44 -1.34 7.08
CA LEU A 44 2.00 -2.19 6.03
C LEU A 44 0.92 -2.87 5.17
N TRP A 45 -0.06 -3.52 5.78
CA TRP A 45 -1.04 -4.34 5.06
C TRP A 45 -1.98 -3.49 4.19
N GLU A 46 -2.44 -2.36 4.70
CA GLU A 46 -3.24 -1.40 3.94
C GLU A 46 -2.44 -0.75 2.80
N THR A 47 -1.14 -0.52 3.02
CA THR A 47 -0.22 -0.09 1.95
C THR A 47 -0.12 -1.17 0.86
N LEU A 48 0.06 -2.44 1.22
CA LEU A 48 0.12 -3.54 0.26
C LEU A 48 -1.20 -3.70 -0.52
N GLU A 49 -2.35 -3.56 0.15
CA GLU A 49 -3.66 -3.61 -0.51
C GLU A 49 -3.82 -2.46 -1.52
N ALA A 50 -3.40 -1.25 -1.16
CA ALA A 50 -3.42 -0.10 -2.06
C ALA A 50 -2.51 -0.32 -3.29
N LEU A 51 -1.28 -0.81 -3.09
CA LEU A 51 -0.33 -1.13 -4.16
C LEU A 51 -0.86 -2.24 -5.08
N PHE A 52 -1.49 -3.27 -4.50
CA PHE A 52 -2.13 -4.35 -5.25
C PHE A 52 -3.18 -3.80 -6.20
N TRP A 53 -4.09 -2.94 -5.72
CA TRP A 53 -5.14 -2.40 -6.58
C TRP A 53 -4.64 -1.42 -7.63
N LEU A 54 -3.56 -0.67 -7.37
CA LEU A 54 -2.94 0.15 -8.41
C LEU A 54 -2.40 -0.71 -9.56
N ASP A 55 -1.75 -1.83 -9.24
CA ASP A 55 -1.25 -2.79 -10.23
C ASP A 55 -2.42 -3.42 -11.01
N GLU A 56 -3.45 -3.91 -10.31
CA GLU A 56 -4.62 -4.54 -10.93
C GLU A 56 -5.40 -3.60 -11.85
N TRP A 57 -5.44 -2.31 -11.55
CA TRP A 57 -6.05 -1.29 -12.40
C TRP A 57 -5.10 -0.74 -13.48
N GLY A 58 -3.85 -1.20 -13.53
CA GLY A 58 -2.86 -0.79 -14.52
C GLY A 58 -2.46 0.68 -14.42
N TYR A 59 -2.39 1.23 -13.20
CA TYR A 59 -1.96 2.61 -12.99
C TYR A 59 -0.49 2.78 -13.41
N ASP A 60 -0.23 3.68 -14.36
CA ASP A 60 1.08 3.98 -14.94
C ASP A 60 1.59 5.39 -14.61
N GLY A 61 0.90 6.08 -13.70
CA GLY A 61 1.23 7.44 -13.27
C GLY A 61 2.33 7.52 -12.21
N TRP A 62 2.63 8.76 -11.78
CA TRP A 62 3.67 9.02 -10.79
C TRP A 62 3.20 8.78 -9.35
N PHE A 63 4.14 8.34 -8.51
CA PHE A 63 4.00 8.24 -7.07
C PHE A 63 4.59 9.51 -6.44
N GLY A 64 3.74 10.43 -6.02
CA GLY A 64 4.15 11.60 -5.24
C GLY A 64 4.44 11.19 -3.81
N LEU A 65 5.53 11.68 -3.24
CA LEU A 65 5.87 11.45 -1.83
C LEU A 65 5.54 12.71 -1.04
N ASP A 66 4.68 12.56 -0.04
CA ASP A 66 4.17 13.66 0.78
C ASP A 66 4.67 13.46 2.22
N LEU A 67 5.88 13.92 2.50
CA LEU A 67 6.63 13.53 3.70
C LEU A 67 7.11 14.77 4.45
N PHE A 68 7.01 14.75 5.78
CA PHE A 68 7.52 15.81 6.66
C PHE A 68 8.53 15.22 7.67
N PRO A 69 9.80 15.08 7.26
CA PRO A 69 10.87 14.58 8.14
C PRO A 69 11.26 15.65 9.18
N TYR A 70 10.58 15.66 10.32
CA TYR A 70 10.81 16.65 11.37
C TYR A 70 12.12 16.47 12.14
N ARG A 71 12.63 15.22 12.24
CA ARG A 71 13.80 14.88 13.09
C ARG A 71 14.88 14.09 12.35
N GLU A 72 14.60 13.71 11.11
CA GLU A 72 15.41 12.81 10.29
C GLU A 72 16.10 13.58 9.15
N ASP A 73 17.08 12.94 8.50
CA ASP A 73 17.63 13.47 7.25
C ASP A 73 16.59 13.33 6.11
N PRO A 74 16.18 14.43 5.45
CA PRO A 74 15.11 14.37 4.45
C PRO A 74 15.43 13.49 3.24
N ALA A 75 16.69 13.46 2.80
CA ALA A 75 17.08 12.66 1.65
C ALA A 75 17.04 11.16 2.00
N GLN A 76 17.43 10.80 3.22
CA GLN A 76 17.31 9.42 3.70
C GLN A 76 15.85 8.99 3.82
N VAL A 77 14.96 9.84 4.35
CA VAL A 77 13.52 9.55 4.46
C VAL A 77 12.87 9.30 3.10
N VAL A 78 13.19 10.12 2.10
CA VAL A 78 12.74 9.91 0.71
C VAL A 78 13.26 8.59 0.16
N ASN A 79 14.55 8.30 0.35
CA ASN A 79 15.16 7.05 -0.13
C ASN A 79 14.53 5.80 0.50
N GLU A 80 14.29 5.81 1.82
CA GLU A 80 13.62 4.69 2.50
C GLU A 80 12.18 4.54 2.06
N THR A 81 11.45 5.63 1.85
CA THR A 81 10.09 5.57 1.34
C THR A 81 10.02 4.92 -0.04
N ILE A 82 10.93 5.28 -0.94
CA ILE A 82 11.03 4.64 -2.27
C ILE A 82 11.37 3.14 -2.13
N ARG A 83 12.29 2.79 -1.23
CA ARG A 83 12.63 1.39 -0.95
C ARG A 83 11.42 0.61 -0.44
N ASN A 84 10.66 1.17 0.50
CA ASN A 84 9.48 0.52 1.08
C ASN A 84 8.37 0.29 0.05
N LEU A 85 8.11 1.27 -0.83
CA LEU A 85 7.13 1.11 -1.91
C LEU A 85 7.54 -0.02 -2.88
N LYS A 86 8.82 -0.08 -3.27
CA LYS A 86 9.35 -1.17 -4.11
C LYS A 86 9.28 -2.52 -3.39
N PHE A 87 9.68 -2.56 -2.13
CA PHE A 87 9.59 -3.75 -1.30
C PHE A 87 8.14 -4.23 -1.15
N GLY A 88 7.17 -3.31 -1.12
CA GLY A 88 5.75 -3.66 -1.13
C GLY A 88 5.34 -4.48 -2.35
N TYR A 89 5.77 -4.07 -3.55
CA TYR A 89 5.58 -4.86 -4.77
C TYR A 89 6.31 -6.21 -4.70
N GLU A 90 7.55 -6.24 -4.21
CA GLU A 90 8.29 -7.49 -4.02
C GLU A 90 7.57 -8.45 -3.05
N LEU A 91 6.93 -7.94 -2.00
CA LEU A 91 6.13 -8.75 -1.07
C LEU A 91 4.90 -9.33 -1.76
N LEU A 92 4.19 -8.53 -2.56
CA LEU A 92 3.03 -8.97 -3.32
C LEU A 92 3.38 -10.08 -4.32
N ASP A 93 4.56 -9.99 -4.96
CA ASP A 93 5.02 -10.95 -5.95
C ASP A 93 5.48 -12.30 -5.37
N ARG A 94 5.59 -12.42 -4.03
CA ARG A 94 5.97 -13.67 -3.35
C ARG A 94 4.83 -14.68 -3.24
N VAL A 95 3.60 -14.28 -3.51
CA VAL A 95 2.43 -15.16 -3.47
C VAL A 95 1.67 -15.11 -4.80
N PRO A 96 0.94 -16.18 -5.17
CA PRO A 96 0.21 -16.18 -6.45
C PRO A 96 -0.89 -15.10 -6.49
N ARG A 97 -0.82 -14.21 -7.50
CA ARG A 97 -1.79 -13.12 -7.69
C ARG A 97 -3.24 -13.62 -7.81
N ASP A 98 -3.47 -14.67 -8.59
CA ASP A 98 -4.80 -15.26 -8.77
C ASP A 98 -5.36 -15.84 -7.47
N GLU A 99 -4.48 -16.32 -6.58
CA GLU A 99 -4.89 -16.83 -5.28
C GLU A 99 -5.31 -15.70 -4.34
N LEU A 100 -4.59 -14.57 -4.32
CA LEU A 100 -5.02 -13.36 -3.61
C LEU A 100 -6.40 -12.91 -4.08
N ARG A 101 -6.60 -12.83 -5.40
CA ARG A 101 -7.90 -12.43 -5.99
C ARG A 101 -9.01 -13.40 -5.59
N ALA A 102 -8.75 -14.71 -5.68
CA ALA A 102 -9.71 -15.74 -5.27
C ALA A 102 -10.11 -15.60 -3.80
N CYS A 103 -9.13 -15.38 -2.91
CA CYS A 103 -9.40 -15.23 -1.48
C CYS A 103 -10.22 -13.98 -1.16
N MET A 104 -9.95 -12.86 -1.85
CA MET A 104 -10.75 -11.63 -1.72
C MET A 104 -12.20 -11.85 -2.17
N HIS A 105 -12.44 -12.64 -3.22
CA HIS A 105 -13.78 -12.98 -3.68
C HIS A 105 -14.53 -13.96 -2.77
N SER A 106 -13.84 -14.94 -2.21
CA SER A 106 -14.44 -15.97 -1.35
C SER A 106 -14.54 -15.55 0.11
N TYR A 107 -14.00 -14.38 0.48
CA TYR A 107 -13.90 -13.90 1.86
C TYR A 107 -13.18 -14.88 2.80
N ASP A 108 -12.19 -15.63 2.27
CA ASP A 108 -11.44 -16.60 3.07
C ASP A 108 -10.34 -15.91 3.89
N ALA A 109 -10.73 -15.42 5.07
CA ALA A 109 -9.83 -14.74 5.99
C ALA A 109 -8.69 -15.65 6.51
N ILE A 110 -8.92 -16.97 6.57
CA ILE A 110 -7.89 -17.92 7.03
C ILE A 110 -6.79 -18.01 5.98
N ARG A 111 -7.17 -18.18 4.70
CA ARG A 111 -6.20 -18.24 3.61
C ARG A 111 -5.47 -16.92 3.42
N ILE A 112 -6.16 -15.77 3.50
CA ILE A 112 -5.51 -14.45 3.46
C ILE A 112 -4.44 -14.34 4.56
N SER A 113 -4.74 -14.75 5.79
CA SER A 113 -3.78 -14.74 6.89
C SER A 113 -2.54 -15.61 6.62
N GLN A 114 -2.72 -16.76 5.96
CA GLN A 114 -1.61 -17.61 5.53
C GLN A 114 -0.77 -16.92 4.44
N LEU A 115 -1.40 -16.34 3.43
CA LEU A 115 -0.71 -15.62 2.35
C LEU A 115 0.09 -14.44 2.90
N MET A 116 -0.47 -13.67 3.84
CA MET A 116 0.23 -12.58 4.53
C MET A 116 1.52 -13.08 5.21
N ARG A 117 1.48 -14.22 5.90
CA ARG A 117 2.71 -14.81 6.48
C ARG A 117 3.70 -15.28 5.40
N GLN A 118 3.20 -15.87 4.32
CA GLN A 118 4.03 -16.33 3.20
C GLN A 118 4.75 -15.18 2.50
N MET A 119 4.10 -14.02 2.31
CA MET A 119 4.74 -12.80 1.81
C MET A 119 5.98 -12.43 2.65
N LEU A 120 5.88 -12.58 3.98
CA LEU A 120 6.98 -12.30 4.91
C LEU A 120 8.03 -13.42 4.99
N GLY A 121 7.87 -14.52 4.24
CA GLY A 121 8.77 -15.68 4.26
C GLY A 121 8.49 -16.68 5.40
N GLY A 122 7.35 -16.56 6.07
CA GLY A 122 6.89 -17.51 7.09
C GLY A 122 6.12 -18.70 6.49
N SER A 123 5.91 -19.72 7.31
CA SER A 123 5.08 -20.90 7.01
C SER A 123 3.60 -20.69 7.35
#